data_AF-A0AB73KDB5-F1
#
_entry.id   AF-A0AB73KDB5-F1
#
_cell.length_a   1.000
_cell.length_b   1.000
_cell.length_c   1.000
_cell.angle_alpha   90.00
_cell.angle_beta   90.00
_cell.angle_gamma   90.00
#
_symmetry.space_group_name_H-M   'P 1'
#
loop_
_entity.id
_entity.type
_entity.pdbx_description
1 polymer ?
#
loop_
_entity_poly.entity_id
_entity_poly.type
_entity_poly.pdbx_seq_one_letter_code
_entity_poly.pdbx_strand_id
1 'polypeptide(L)' 'MTEMTPEAVRGQVAEARAALAAAVDSGEYGAISGALDALEESLGLARLHGVELPAADGGERT' A
#
# COMPACT_ATOMS: atom_id res chain seq x y z
N MET A 1 -12.26 16.14 13.94
CA MET A 1 -11.90 15.33 12.77
C MET A 1 -10.39 15.31 12.73
N THR A 2 -9.74 14.17 12.99
CA THR A 2 -8.27 14.11 12.91
C THR A 2 -7.90 14.26 11.44
N GLU A 3 -7.34 15.40 11.07
CA GLU A 3 -6.84 15.63 9.72
C GLU A 3 -5.75 14.60 9.45
N MET A 4 -5.98 13.72 8.48
CA MET A 4 -5.00 12.71 8.10
C MET A 4 -3.83 13.41 7.41
N THR A 5 -2.67 13.43 8.05
CA THR A 5 -1.50 14.12 7.51
C THR A 5 -0.94 13.36 6.30
N PRO A 6 -0.29 14.04 5.34
CA PRO A 6 0.35 13.38 4.21
C PRO A 6 1.33 12.26 4.62
N GLU A 7 2.01 12.42 5.75
CA GLU A 7 2.92 11.42 6.32
C GLU A 7 2.16 10.17 6.80
N ALA A 8 1.01 10.34 7.44
CA ALA A 8 0.15 9.23 7.84
C ALA A 8 -0.35 8.45 6.61
N VAL A 9 -0.72 9.15 5.54
CA VAL A 9 -1.16 8.49 4.29
C VAL A 9 -0.02 7.72 3.63
N ARG A 10 1.20 8.28 3.59
CA ARG A 10 2.39 7.57 3.10
C ARG A 10 2.70 6.33 3.95
N GLY A 11 2.55 6.45 5.28
CA GLY A 11 2.71 5.34 6.21
C GLY A 11 1.74 4.19 5.89
N GLN A 12 0.45 4.48 5.74
CA GLN A 12 -0.56 3.48 5.38
C GLN A 12 -0.24 2.77 4.06
N VAL A 13 0.15 3.52 3.03
CA VAL A 13 0.53 2.93 1.74
C VAL A 13 1.77 2.03 1.87
N ALA A 14 2.76 2.44 2.68
CA ALA A 14 3.95 1.63 2.92
C ALA A 14 3.61 0.33 3.66
N GLU A 15 2.76 0.40 4.69
CA GLU A 15 2.28 -0.78 5.43
C GLU A 15 1.49 -1.73 4.53
N ALA A 16 0.58 -1.20 3.70
CA ALA A 16 -0.20 -2.03 2.77
C ALA A 16 0.68 -2.71 1.72
N ARG A 17 1.73 -2.03 1.22
CA ARG A 17 2.73 -2.64 0.34
C ARG A 17 3.50 -3.76 1.03
N ALA A 18 3.92 -3.57 2.28
CA ALA A 18 4.61 -4.59 3.05
C ALA A 18 3.72 -5.81 3.32
N ALA A 19 2.45 -5.59 3.65
CA ALA A 19 1.47 -6.65 3.83
C ALA A 19 1.26 -7.46 2.53
N LEU A 20 1.19 -6.78 1.38
CA LEU A 20 1.09 -7.45 0.08
C LEU A 20 2.34 -8.27 -0.23
N ALA A 21 3.54 -7.74 0.01
CA ALA A 21 4.78 -8.48 -0.18
C ALA A 21 4.82 -9.76 0.68
N ALA A 22 4.43 -9.66 1.96
CA ALA A 22 4.35 -10.81 2.86
C ALA A 22 3.29 -11.83 2.42
N ALA A 23 2.13 -11.37 1.92
CA ALA A 23 1.09 -12.24 1.41
C ALA A 23 1.55 -12.99 0.13
N VAL A 24 2.28 -12.32 -0.75
CA VAL A 24 2.87 -12.93 -1.96
C VAL A 24 3.93 -13.96 -1.58
N ASP A 25 4.80 -13.67 -0.61
CA ASP A 25 5.81 -14.61 -0.11
C ASP A 25 5.18 -15.87 0.50
N SER A 26 4.07 -15.71 1.23
CA SER A 26 3.29 -16.80 1.80
C SER A 26 2.63 -17.71 0.74
N GLY A 27 2.38 -17.20 -0.47
CA GLY A 27 1.70 -17.94 -1.55
C GLY A 27 0.20 -18.18 -1.33
N GLU A 28 -0.36 -17.64 -0.24
CA GLU A 28 -1.76 -17.77 0.13
C GLU A 28 -2.63 -16.80 -0.70
N TYR A 29 -3.34 -17.31 -1.70
CA TYR A 29 -4.16 -16.49 -2.60
C TYR A 29 -5.18 -15.61 -1.86
N GLY A 30 -5.81 -16.13 -0.80
CA GLY A 30 -6.76 -15.36 0.02
C GLY A 30 -6.10 -14.17 0.73
N ALA A 31 -4.88 -14.35 1.24
CA ALA A 31 -4.12 -13.28 1.87
C ALA A 31 -3.67 -12.23 0.84
N ILE A 32 -3.29 -12.67 -0.37
CA ILE A 32 -2.90 -11.78 -1.47
C ILE A 32 -4.08 -10.90 -1.89
N SER A 33 -5.25 -11.48 -2.08
CA SER A 33 -6.46 -10.71 -2.46
C SER A 33 -6.80 -9.65 -1.41
N GLY A 34 -6.82 -10.03 -0.12
CA GLY A 34 -7.12 -9.07 0.94
C GLY A 34 -6.06 -7.97 1.08
N ALA A 35 -4.79 -8.29 0.85
CA ALA A 35 -3.72 -7.30 0.86
C ALA A 35 -3.76 -6.35 -0.35
N LEU A 36 -4.23 -6.82 -1.51
CA LEU A 36 -4.46 -5.98 -2.69
C LEU A 36 -5.58 -4.97 -2.43
N ASP A 37 -6.72 -5.41 -1.91
CA ASP A 37 -7.84 -4.51 -1.55
C ASP A 37 -7.39 -3.42 -0.57
N ALA A 38 -6.63 -3.79 0.47
CA ALA A 38 -6.10 -2.84 1.46
C ALA A 38 -5.11 -1.83 0.83
N LEU A 39 -4.30 -2.28 -0.13
CA LEU A 39 -3.40 -1.41 -0.87
C LEU A 39 -4.17 -0.45 -1.79
N GLU A 40 -5.20 -0.92 -2.47
CA GLU A 40 -6.05 -0.08 -3.32
C GLU A 40 -6.76 1.01 -2.52
N GLU A 41 -7.30 0.69 -1.33
CA GLU A 41 -7.90 1.66 -0.43
C GLU A 41 -6.89 2.74 0.00
N SER A 42 -5.70 2.31 0.42
CA SER A 42 -4.62 3.22 0.85
C SER A 42 -4.14 4.13 -0.29
N LEU A 43 -4.03 3.60 -1.52
CA LEU A 43 -3.72 4.38 -2.72
C LEU A 43 -4.84 5.36 -3.07
N GLY A 44 -6.10 4.97 -2.87
CA GLY A 44 -7.27 5.85 -3.02
C GLY A 44 -7.19 7.04 -2.07
N LEU A 45 -6.84 6.81 -0.81
CA LEU A 45 -6.60 7.86 0.18
C LEU A 45 -5.46 8.79 -0.24
N ALA A 46 -4.34 8.25 -0.72
CA ALA A 46 -3.23 9.07 -1.22
C ALA A 46 -3.65 10.01 -2.36
N ARG A 47 -4.45 9.51 -3.32
CA ARG A 47 -4.99 10.33 -4.42
C ARG A 47 -5.95 11.40 -3.91
N LEU A 48 -6.85 11.05 -2.99
CA LEU A 48 -7.83 11.98 -2.42
C LEU A 48 -7.14 13.15 -1.70
N HIS A 49 -6.05 12.85 -1.00
CA HIS A 49 -5.27 13.83 -0.25
C HIS A 49 -4.15 14.50 -1.06
N GLY A 50 -4.01 14.20 -2.36
CA GLY A 50 -2.97 14.77 -3.22
C GLY A 50 -1.54 14.42 -2.79
N VAL A 51 -1.37 13.27 -2.12
CA VAL A 51 -0.09 12.83 -1.56
C VAL A 51 0.72 12.12 -2.64
N GLU A 52 1.88 12.69 -2.97
CA GLU A 52 2.86 11.98 -3.78
C GLU A 52 3.44 10.81 -3.01
N LEU A 53 3.36 9.63 -3.64
CA LEU A 53 3.86 8.38 -3.11
C LEU A 53 5.20 8.05 -3.78
N PRO A 54 6.18 7.53 -3.01
CA PRO A 54 7.39 6.99 -3.60
C PRO A 54 7.00 5.87 -4.56
N ALA A 55 7.75 5.75 -5.67
CA ALA A 55 7.64 4.61 -6.57
C ALA A 55 7.61 3.34 -5.73
N ALA A 56 6.75 2.38 -6.09
CA ALA A 56 7.01 1.03 -5.61
C ALA A 56 8.42 0.72 -6.10
N ASP A 57 9.36 0.38 -5.20
CA ASP A 57 10.66 -0.17 -5.58
C ASP A 57 10.36 -1.32 -6.53
N GLY A 58 10.35 -0.97 -7.80
CA GLY A 58 9.86 -1.80 -8.87
C GLY A 58 10.97 -2.77 -9.06
N GLY A 59 10.84 -3.93 -8.41
CA GLY A 59 11.82 -4.99 -8.46
C GLY A 59 12.36 -5.06 -9.86
N GLU A 60 13.62 -4.66 -10.01
CA GLU A 60 14.38 -4.93 -11.22
C GLU A 60 14.22 -6.43 -11.43
N ARG A 61 13.43 -6.80 -12.43
CA ARG A 61 13.32 -8.19 -12.88
C ARG A 61 14.63 -8.52 -13.56
N THR A 62 15.66 -8.80 -12.75
CA THR A 62 16.87 -9.51 -13.17
C THR A 62 16.61 -11.00 -13.19
#